data_AF-T1C4T4-F1
#
_entry.id   AF-T1C4T4-F1
#
_cell.length_a   1.000
_cell.length_b   1.000
_cell.length_c   1.000
_cell.angle_alpha   90.00
_cell.angle_beta   90.00
_cell.angle_gamma   90.00
#
_symmetry.space_group_name_H-M   'P 1'
#
loop_
_entity.id
_entity.type
_entity.pdbx_description
1 polymer ?
#
loop_
_entity_poly.entity_id
_entity_poly.type
_entity_poly.pdbx_seq_one_letter_code
_entity_poly.pdbx_strand_id
1 'polypeptide(L)'
;MLAAPRDQVARALLEEANRLARFETDASTRMGQEGAARLGSGSRLLTHCNTGCLATVGEGTALAVVRHAFREGRARSVTCTETRPWMQGARLSAFELAREGW
;
A
#
# COMPACT_ATOMS: atom_id res chain seq x y z
N MET A 1 13.05 39.76 -12.14
CA MET A 1 13.40 38.45 -11.56
C MET A 1 13.60 37.47 -12.72
N LEU A 2 14.84 37.07 -13.02
CA LEU A 2 15.12 36.15 -14.12
C LEU A 2 14.63 34.75 -13.73
N ALA A 3 13.85 34.10 -14.59
CA ALA A 3 13.40 32.73 -14.38
C ALA A 3 14.60 31.77 -14.35
N ALA A 4 14.58 30.78 -13.46
CA ALA A 4 15.61 29.75 -13.41
C ALA A 4 15.71 29.00 -14.76
N PRO A 5 16.92 28.55 -15.17
CA PRO A 5 17.08 27.73 -16.37
C PRO A 5 16.17 26.50 -16.34
N ARG A 6 15.60 26.12 -17.49
CA ARG A 6 14.65 24.99 -17.60
C ARG A 6 15.19 23.70 -17.00
N ASP A 7 16.47 23.40 -17.19
CA ASP A 7 17.11 22.20 -16.65
C ASP A 7 17.18 22.20 -15.12
N GLN A 8 17.39 23.37 -14.51
CA GLN A 8 17.39 23.50 -13.06
C GLN A 8 15.99 23.23 -12.50
N VAL A 9 14.96 23.76 -13.15
CA VAL A 9 13.56 23.51 -12.78
C VAL A 9 13.22 22.02 -12.95
N ALA A 10 13.60 21.40 -14.07
CA ALA A 10 13.34 19.99 -14.31
C ALA A 10 14.00 19.07 -13.26
N ARG A 11 15.25 19.36 -12.88
CA ARG A 11 15.94 18.60 -11.81
C ARG A 11 15.25 18.74 -10.47
N ALA A 12 14.89 19.97 -10.08
CA ALA A 12 14.20 20.21 -8.81
C ALA A 12 12.85 19.48 -8.74
N LEU A 13 12.09 19.46 -9.85
CA LEU A 13 10.83 18.72 -9.92
C LEU A 13 11.03 17.20 -9.80
N LEU A 14 12.05 16.65 -10.45
CA LEU A 14 12.37 15.23 -10.35
C LEU A 14 12.86 14.84 -8.95
N GLU A 15 13.70 15.67 -8.32
CA GLU A 15 14.15 15.50 -6.95
C GLU A 15 12.96 15.46 -5.98
N GLU A 16 12.00 16.38 -6.15
CA GLU A 16 10.81 16.44 -5.32
C GLU A 16 9.87 15.24 -5.56
N ALA A 17 9.64 14.85 -6.82
CA ALA A 17 8.86 13.65 -7.13
C ALA A 17 9.44 12.39 -6.48
N ASN A 18 10.77 12.24 -6.54
CA ASN A 18 11.48 11.13 -5.88
C ASN A 18 11.40 11.24 -4.35
N ARG A 19 11.42 12.46 -3.79
CA ARG A 19 11.25 12.68 -2.34
C ARG A 19 9.86 12.24 -1.87
N LEU A 20 8.82 12.58 -2.62
CA LEU A 20 7.44 12.16 -2.34
C LEU A 20 7.28 10.63 -2.43
N ALA A 21 7.88 10.00 -3.44
CA ALA A 21 7.86 8.55 -3.61
C ALA A 21 8.51 7.81 -2.42
N ARG A 22 9.67 8.29 -1.94
CA ARG A 22 10.33 7.75 -0.74
C ARG A 22 9.48 7.94 0.51
N PHE A 23 8.93 9.14 0.70
CA PHE A 23 8.06 9.45 1.83
C PHE A 23 6.85 8.50 1.88
N GLU A 24 6.17 8.26 0.75
CA GLU A 24 5.03 7.34 0.67
C GLU A 24 5.43 5.90 1.00
N THR A 25 6.61 5.47 0.54
CA THR A 25 7.13 4.12 0.84
C THR A 25 7.36 3.93 2.33
N ASP A 26 8.00 4.90 2.99
CA ASP A 26 8.25 4.86 4.44
C ASP A 26 6.95 4.94 5.23
N ALA A 27 6.03 5.82 4.83
CA ALA A 27 4.72 5.98 5.46
C ALA A 27 3.88 4.71 5.35
N SER A 28 3.86 4.06 4.17
CA SER A 28 3.13 2.81 3.94
C SER A 28 3.62 1.68 4.86
N THR A 29 4.94 1.54 4.99
CA THR A 29 5.57 0.52 5.84
C THR A 29 5.20 0.75 7.30
N ARG A 30 5.33 1.99 7.78
CA ARG A 30 5.01 2.35 9.16
C ARG A 30 3.52 2.17 9.46
N MET A 31 2.64 2.55 8.54
CA MET A 31 1.20 2.32 8.67
C MET A 31 0.88 0.82 8.79
N GLY A 32 1.52 -0.02 7.98
CA GLY A 32 1.36 -1.46 8.01
C GLY A 32 1.70 -2.05 9.38
N GLN A 33 2.88 -1.72 9.91
CA GLN A 33 3.36 -2.17 11.23
C GLN A 33 2.43 -1.70 12.36
N GLU A 34 2.10 -0.41 12.39
CA GLU A 34 1.24 0.17 13.42
C GLU A 34 -0.18 -0.43 13.39
N GLY A 35 -0.74 -0.61 12.20
CA GLY A 35 -2.05 -1.23 12.05
C GLY A 35 -2.04 -2.70 12.49
N ALA A 36 -1.02 -3.47 12.11
CA ALA A 36 -0.90 -4.88 12.48
C ALA A 36 -0.78 -5.06 13.99
N ALA A 37 -0.01 -4.22 14.67
CA ALA A 37 0.17 -4.24 16.13
C ALA A 37 -1.14 -4.07 16.92
N ARG A 38 -2.17 -3.47 16.31
CA ARG A 38 -3.50 -3.26 16.91
C ARG A 38 -4.45 -4.45 16.72
N LEU A 39 -4.06 -5.44 15.92
CA LEU A 39 -4.87 -6.64 15.68
C LEU A 39 -4.59 -7.71 16.73
N GLY A 40 -5.66 -8.38 17.17
CA GLY A 40 -5.57 -9.56 18.01
C GLY A 40 -5.03 -10.77 17.23
N SER A 41 -4.48 -11.76 17.95
CA SER A 41 -4.04 -13.02 17.34
C SER A 41 -5.23 -13.79 16.75
N GLY A 42 -5.03 -14.41 15.58
CA GLY A 42 -6.06 -15.18 14.88
C GLY A 42 -7.15 -14.32 14.22
N SER A 43 -6.90 -13.04 13.97
CA SER A 43 -7.85 -12.12 13.36
C SER A 43 -8.29 -12.57 11.96
N ARG A 44 -9.58 -12.43 11.65
CA ARG A 44 -10.12 -12.61 10.29
C ARG A 44 -10.43 -11.24 9.73
N LEU A 45 -9.74 -10.87 8.66
CA LEU A 45 -9.79 -9.53 8.09
C LEU A 45 -10.74 -9.49 6.88
N LEU A 46 -11.38 -8.35 6.69
CA LEU A 46 -12.17 -8.05 5.49
C LEU A 46 -11.59 -6.76 4.88
N THR A 47 -11.35 -6.76 3.57
CA THR A 47 -10.90 -5.56 2.85
C THR A 47 -11.83 -5.23 1.67
N HIS A 48 -11.83 -3.95 1.31
CA HIS A 48 -12.64 -3.39 0.24
C HIS A 48 -11.80 -2.56 -0.72
N CYS A 49 -12.14 -2.60 -2.01
CA CYS A 49 -11.33 -2.05 -3.10
C CYS A 49 -9.94 -2.68 -3.18
N ASN A 50 -9.00 -1.96 -3.79
CA ASN A 50 -7.58 -2.23 -3.73
C ASN A 50 -6.83 -1.10 -3.03
N THR A 51 -6.06 -1.48 -2.03
CA THR A 51 -5.22 -0.59 -1.21
C THR A 51 -3.82 -1.18 -1.06
N GLY A 52 -3.40 -2.01 -2.01
CA GLY A 52 -2.07 -2.64 -2.06
C GLY A 52 -1.05 -1.82 -2.83
N CYS A 53 0.04 -2.47 -3.25
CA CYS A 53 1.13 -1.82 -3.96
C CYS A 53 0.75 -1.40 -5.39
N LEU A 54 -0.36 -1.92 -5.93
CA LEU A 54 -0.90 -1.41 -7.21
C LEU A 54 -1.67 -0.10 -7.04
N ALA A 55 -1.99 0.31 -5.80
CA ALA A 55 -2.69 1.55 -5.49
C ALA A 55 -1.77 2.64 -4.91
N THR A 56 -0.54 2.31 -4.51
CA THR A 56 0.43 3.24 -3.94
C THR A 56 1.84 2.99 -4.48
N VAL A 57 2.83 3.79 -4.09
CA VAL A 57 4.24 3.58 -4.45
C VAL A 57 4.88 2.48 -3.58
N GLY A 58 4.41 2.32 -2.35
CA GLY A 58 4.97 1.40 -1.36
C GLY A 58 4.16 0.11 -1.18
N GLU A 59 4.10 -0.40 0.06
CA GLU A 59 3.41 -1.66 0.37
C GLU A 59 1.87 -1.57 0.35
N GLY A 60 1.32 -0.37 0.15
CA GLY A 60 -0.12 -0.08 0.23
C GLY A 60 -0.52 0.68 1.51
N THR A 61 -1.81 0.68 1.83
CA THR A 61 -2.35 1.21 3.09
C THR A 61 -3.00 0.08 3.88
N ALA A 62 -4.27 -0.23 3.67
CA ALA A 62 -4.91 -1.32 4.39
C ALA A 62 -4.34 -2.70 4.01
N LEU A 63 -3.94 -2.94 2.76
CA LEU A 63 -3.22 -4.17 2.42
C LEU A 63 -1.81 -4.22 3.03
N ALA A 64 -1.15 -3.08 3.32
CA ALA A 64 0.09 -3.11 4.08
C ALA A 64 -0.18 -3.64 5.50
N VAL A 65 -1.24 -3.18 6.16
CA VAL A 65 -1.66 -3.72 7.48
C VAL A 65 -1.93 -5.22 7.41
N VAL A 66 -2.65 -5.68 6.39
CA VAL A 66 -2.89 -7.12 6.16
C VAL A 66 -1.57 -7.88 6.03
N ARG A 67 -0.64 -7.40 5.19
CA ARG A 67 0.68 -8.03 4.98
C ARG A 67 1.47 -8.16 6.28
N HIS A 68 1.60 -7.07 7.04
CA HIS A 68 2.29 -7.11 8.33
C HIS A 68 1.58 -8.01 9.32
N ALA A 69 0.24 -8.00 9.37
CA ALA A 69 -0.52 -8.89 10.24
C ALA A 69 -0.32 -10.38 9.92
N PHE A 70 -0.19 -10.76 8.65
CA PHE A 70 0.14 -12.13 8.25
C PHE A 70 1.59 -12.48 8.58
N ARG A 71 2.55 -11.60 8.27
CA ARG A 71 3.98 -11.78 8.60
C ARG A 71 4.21 -11.95 10.10
N GLU A 72 3.43 -11.25 10.94
CA GLU A 72 3.48 -11.34 12.40
C GLU A 72 2.62 -12.48 12.98
N GLY A 73 1.95 -13.29 12.16
CA GLY A 73 1.09 -14.39 12.62
C GLY A 73 -0.18 -13.93 13.34
N ARG A 74 -0.58 -12.66 13.19
CA ARG A 74 -1.79 -12.08 13.81
C ARG A 74 -3.04 -12.33 12.97
N ALA A 75 -2.92 -12.31 11.65
CA ALA A 75 -4.02 -12.58 10.74
C ALA A 75 -4.11 -14.08 10.42
N ARG A 76 -5.30 -14.65 10.55
CA ARG A 76 -5.63 -16.01 10.14
C ARG A 76 -6.08 -16.08 8.69
N SER A 77 -6.87 -15.10 8.26
CA SER A 77 -7.40 -15.03 6.90
C SER A 77 -7.76 -13.60 6.52
N VAL A 78 -7.82 -13.32 5.22
CA VAL A 78 -8.34 -12.08 4.66
C VAL A 78 -9.37 -12.39 3.57
N THR A 79 -10.52 -11.75 3.65
CA THR A 79 -11.55 -11.79 2.60
C THR A 79 -11.50 -10.50 1.81
N CYS A 80 -11.33 -10.59 0.49
CA CYS A 80 -11.46 -9.46 -0.42
C CYS A 80 -12.89 -9.39 -0.96
N THR A 81 -13.59 -8.29 -0.72
CA THR A 81 -14.87 -8.04 -1.43
C THR A 81 -14.60 -7.77 -2.91
N GLU A 82 -15.50 -8.17 -3.82
CA GLU A 82 -15.24 -8.02 -5.27
C GLU A 82 -15.05 -6.56 -5.72
N THR A 83 -15.77 -5.63 -5.06
CA THR A 83 -15.75 -4.18 -5.30
C THR A 83 -16.28 -3.76 -6.68
N ARG A 84 -17.59 -3.89 -6.89
CA ARG A 84 -18.28 -3.37 -8.09
C ARG A 84 -18.18 -1.83 -8.19
N PRO A 85 -18.26 -1.27 -9.42
CA PRO A 85 -18.37 -1.96 -10.71
C PRO A 85 -17.02 -2.33 -11.34
N TRP A 86 -15.91 -1.78 -10.85
CA TRP A 86 -14.58 -1.92 -11.47
C TRP A 86 -13.83 -3.19 -11.06
N MET A 87 -14.32 -3.85 -10.01
CA MET A 87 -13.84 -5.14 -9.53
C MET A 87 -12.42 -5.09 -8.95
N GLN A 88 -12.04 -3.99 -8.28
CA GLN A 88 -10.67 -3.84 -7.76
C GLN A 88 -10.30 -4.96 -6.79
N GLY A 89 -11.22 -5.35 -5.90
CA GLY A 89 -10.90 -6.37 -4.90
C GLY A 89 -10.75 -7.76 -5.52
N ALA A 90 -11.59 -8.11 -6.50
CA ALA A 90 -11.46 -9.38 -7.22
C ALA A 90 -10.25 -9.41 -8.18
N ARG A 91 -9.95 -8.30 -8.86
CA ARG A 91 -8.92 -8.26 -9.91
C ARG A 91 -7.53 -7.92 -9.40
N LEU A 92 -7.43 -7.06 -8.39
CA LEU A 92 -6.17 -6.48 -7.92
C LEU A 92 -5.83 -6.99 -6.52
N SER A 93 -6.71 -6.82 -5.54
CA SER A 93 -6.40 -7.22 -4.14
C SER A 93 -6.19 -8.72 -4.00
N ALA A 94 -7.12 -9.52 -4.56
CA ALA A 94 -6.97 -10.97 -4.57
C ALA A 94 -5.74 -11.43 -5.36
N PHE A 95 -5.42 -10.76 -6.46
CA PHE A 95 -4.21 -11.05 -7.26
C PHE A 95 -2.92 -10.76 -6.49
N GLU A 96 -2.82 -9.58 -5.86
CA GLU A 96 -1.64 -9.20 -5.06
C GLU A 96 -1.40 -10.20 -3.92
N LEU A 97 -2.45 -10.52 -3.16
CA LEU A 97 -2.33 -11.43 -2.01
C LEU A 97 -2.05 -12.88 -2.41
N ALA A 98 -2.69 -13.37 -3.49
CA ALA A 98 -2.44 -14.72 -3.98
C ALA A 98 -0.99 -14.91 -4.46
N ARG A 99 -0.37 -13.88 -5.02
CA ARG A 99 1.06 -13.92 -5.43
C ARG A 99 2.03 -14.02 -4.26
N GLU A 100 1.60 -13.63 -3.08
CA GLU A 100 2.40 -13.72 -1.85
C GLU A 100 2.22 -15.07 -1.13
N GLY A 101 1.27 -15.90 -1.56
CA GLY A 101 1.10 -17.27 -1.06
C GLY A 101 0.20 -17.41 0.16
N TRP A 102 -0.71 -16.45 0.39
CA TRP A 102 -1.70 -16.48 1.47
C TRP A 102 -3.07 -16.98 1.02
#